data_AF-T0Z153-F1
#
_entry.id   AF-T0Z153-F1
#
_cell.length_a   1.000
_cell.length_b   1.000
_cell.length_c   1.000
_cell.angle_alpha   90.00
_cell.angle_beta   90.00
_cell.angle_gamma   90.00
#
_symmetry.space_group_name_H-M   'P 1'
#
loop_
_entity.id
_entity.type
_entity.pdbx_description
1 polymer ?
#
loop_
_entity_poly.entity_id
_entity_poly.type
_entity_poly.pdbx_seq_one_letter_code
_entity_poly.pdbx_strand_id
1 'polypeptide(L)'
;MLVFVWYAGHLLDVNLVQHFAFVALFPALVLACWGWRALWVLAFPLGYLVVFAVPWGDALVGPLQDFTAHFAVRALELTGTPVLLNGREIITPLAVWMVADACSGVKFFFACTALGCLYAYLMYHRWWKRVAFVALSAAVPVIANGLRVYFTVLIGETWGLKYATGTDHMIFGWQFFGTVLVLLLLAGWFFRDSLLVQEHSPAHDDTFASARSVVWLAAIALLIAGPVLAAGLAAPAASETMHLTAPTIAGWSGPMAAEGGWRPTFKGAAGQVRASYRS
;
A
#
# COMPACT_ATOMS: atom_id res chain seq x y z
N MET A 1 -13.67 -18.68 13.21
CA MET A 1 -14.41 -17.49 12.74
C MET A 1 -13.61 -16.67 11.74
N LEU A 2 -12.41 -16.15 12.06
CA LEU A 2 -11.61 -15.34 11.11
C LEU A 2 -11.23 -16.06 9.81
N VAL A 3 -10.90 -17.36 9.89
CA VAL A 3 -10.64 -18.19 8.69
C VAL A 3 -11.87 -18.29 7.78
N PHE A 4 -13.08 -18.33 8.37
CA PHE A 4 -14.33 -18.33 7.60
C PHE A 4 -14.57 -16.96 6.94
N VAL A 5 -14.28 -15.86 7.64
CA VAL A 5 -14.33 -14.50 7.07
C VAL A 5 -13.34 -14.34 5.92
N TRP A 6 -12.12 -14.86 6.08
CA TRP A 6 -11.11 -14.89 5.03
C TRP A 6 -11.60 -15.68 3.81
N TYR A 7 -12.13 -16.88 4.03
CA TYR A 7 -12.65 -17.73 2.96
C TYR A 7 -13.86 -17.11 2.25
N ALA A 8 -14.78 -16.49 3.00
CA ALA A 8 -15.89 -15.74 2.43
C ALA A 8 -15.40 -14.55 1.57
N GLY A 9 -14.39 -13.82 2.05
CA GLY A 9 -13.73 -12.76 1.28
C GLY A 9 -13.06 -13.27 0.00
N HIS A 10 -12.54 -14.50 0.01
CA HIS A 10 -12.01 -15.18 -1.17
C HIS A 10 -13.11 -15.52 -2.17
N LEU A 11 -14.23 -16.09 -1.71
CA LEU A 11 -15.37 -16.41 -2.57
C LEU A 11 -16.03 -15.18 -3.19
N LEU A 12 -16.03 -14.05 -2.48
CA LEU A 12 -16.63 -12.79 -2.92
C LEU A 12 -15.64 -11.88 -3.68
N ASP A 13 -14.40 -12.31 -3.87
CA ASP A 13 -13.30 -11.52 -4.47
C ASP A 13 -13.08 -10.15 -3.80
N VAL A 14 -13.31 -10.09 -2.48
CA VAL A 14 -13.13 -8.87 -1.67
C VAL A 14 -11.78 -8.93 -0.95
N ASN A 15 -10.74 -8.45 -1.63
CA ASN A 15 -9.36 -8.47 -1.12
C ASN A 15 -9.19 -7.78 0.24
N LEU A 16 -9.90 -6.66 0.49
CA LEU A 16 -9.81 -5.95 1.77
C LEU A 16 -10.26 -6.82 2.96
N VAL A 17 -11.32 -7.61 2.78
CA VAL A 17 -11.84 -8.53 3.81
C VAL A 17 -10.82 -9.64 4.07
N GLN A 18 -10.20 -10.17 3.02
CA GLN A 18 -9.15 -11.18 3.14
C GLN A 18 -7.94 -10.63 3.90
N HIS A 19 -7.42 -9.46 3.51
CA HIS A 19 -6.28 -8.82 4.19
C HIS A 19 -6.58 -8.53 5.66
N PHE A 20 -7.75 -7.97 5.95
CA PHE A 20 -8.15 -7.68 7.33
C PHE A 20 -8.26 -8.95 8.17
N ALA A 21 -8.93 -10.00 7.64
CA ALA A 21 -9.10 -11.26 8.36
C ALA A 21 -7.75 -11.95 8.64
N PHE A 22 -6.81 -11.88 7.69
CA PHE A 22 -5.46 -12.41 7.85
C PHE A 22 -4.67 -11.66 8.92
N VAL A 23 -4.65 -10.32 8.86
CA VAL A 23 -3.91 -9.52 9.85
C VAL A 23 -4.57 -9.57 11.24
N ALA A 24 -5.90 -9.68 11.32
CA ALA A 24 -6.62 -9.86 12.58
C ALA A 24 -6.35 -11.23 13.25
N LEU A 25 -5.76 -12.18 12.54
CA LEU A 25 -5.39 -13.48 13.11
C LEU A 25 -4.31 -13.32 14.20
N PHE A 26 -3.39 -12.36 14.06
CA PHE A 26 -2.33 -12.11 15.03
C PHE A 26 -2.86 -11.72 16.43
N PRO A 27 -3.70 -10.67 16.58
CA PRO A 27 -4.29 -10.36 17.88
C PRO A 27 -5.21 -11.49 18.40
N ALA A 28 -5.91 -12.21 17.51
CA ALA A 28 -6.73 -13.35 17.91
C ALA A 28 -5.89 -14.51 18.47
N LEU A 29 -4.71 -14.77 17.89
CA LEU A 29 -3.76 -15.77 18.40
C LEU A 29 -3.19 -15.36 19.75
N VAL A 30 -2.83 -14.09 19.93
CA VAL A 30 -2.36 -13.58 21.23
C VAL A 30 -3.45 -13.77 22.29
N LEU A 31 -4.69 -13.42 21.95
CA LEU A 31 -5.84 -13.61 22.84
C LEU A 31 -6.09 -15.09 23.17
N ALA A 32 -6.02 -15.98 22.17
CA ALA A 32 -6.27 -17.41 22.38
C ALA A 32 -5.18 -18.07 23.23
N CYS A 33 -3.91 -17.70 23.05
CA CYS A 33 -2.78 -18.34 23.71
C CYS A 33 -2.43 -17.73 25.08
N TRP A 34 -2.64 -16.43 25.28
CA TRP A 34 -2.25 -15.73 26.52
C TRP A 34 -3.38 -14.94 27.19
N GLY A 35 -4.58 -14.96 26.62
CA GLY A 35 -5.76 -14.32 27.19
C GLY A 35 -5.74 -12.79 27.10
N TRP A 36 -6.73 -12.19 27.75
CA TRP A 36 -7.04 -10.76 27.65
C TRP A 36 -5.90 -9.87 28.17
N ARG A 37 -5.18 -10.31 29.21
CA ARG A 37 -4.09 -9.51 29.83
C ARG A 37 -2.95 -9.26 28.85
N ALA A 38 -2.51 -10.29 28.13
CA ALA A 38 -1.44 -10.15 27.15
C ALA A 38 -1.86 -9.28 25.96
N LEU A 39 -3.13 -9.36 25.55
CA LEU A 39 -3.69 -8.50 24.50
C LEU A 39 -3.56 -7.02 24.86
N TRP A 40 -3.83 -6.63 26.11
CA TRP A 40 -3.67 -5.25 26.57
C TRP A 40 -2.22 -4.80 26.68
N VAL A 41 -1.33 -5.68 27.13
CA VAL A 41 0.12 -5.39 27.16
C VAL A 41 0.66 -5.16 25.75
N LEU A 42 0.14 -5.89 24.75
CA LEU A 42 0.53 -5.79 23.35
C LEU A 42 -0.44 -4.93 22.50
N ALA A 43 -1.31 -4.14 23.13
CA ALA A 43 -2.36 -3.42 22.41
C ALA A 43 -1.80 -2.46 21.35
N PHE A 44 -0.69 -1.78 21.66
CA PHE A 44 -0.03 -0.88 20.72
C PHE A 44 0.55 -1.62 19.50
N PRO A 45 1.50 -2.59 19.64
CA PRO A 45 2.07 -3.26 18.48
C PRO A 45 1.04 -4.04 17.66
N LEU A 46 0.04 -4.65 18.29
CA LEU A 46 -1.02 -5.37 17.58
C LEU A 46 -1.98 -4.40 16.87
N GLY A 47 -2.38 -3.30 17.52
CA GLY A 47 -3.20 -2.28 16.89
C GLY A 47 -2.47 -1.60 15.73
N TYR A 48 -1.19 -1.29 15.90
CA TYR A 48 -0.32 -0.76 14.86
C TYR A 48 -0.25 -1.71 13.66
N LEU A 49 -0.07 -3.01 13.89
CA LEU A 49 -0.08 -4.03 12.84
C LEU A 49 -1.41 -4.05 12.10
N VAL A 50 -2.54 -4.12 12.81
CA VAL A 50 -3.87 -4.17 12.20
C VAL A 50 -4.16 -2.92 11.37
N VAL A 51 -3.78 -1.74 11.87
CA VAL A 51 -4.05 -0.46 11.20
C VAL A 51 -3.12 -0.22 10.01
N PHE A 52 -1.84 -0.57 10.06
CA PHE A 52 -0.90 -0.19 9.00
C PHE A 52 -0.47 -1.34 8.07
N ALA A 53 -0.69 -2.61 8.43
CA ALA A 53 -0.37 -3.73 7.55
C ALA A 53 -1.50 -4.10 6.58
N VAL A 54 -2.75 -3.77 6.92
CA VAL A 54 -3.88 -3.94 6.01
C VAL A 54 -3.82 -2.82 4.97
N PRO A 55 -3.77 -3.10 3.66
CA PRO A 55 -3.78 -2.07 2.62
C PRO A 55 -5.21 -1.55 2.44
N TRP A 56 -5.63 -0.67 3.35
CA TRP A 56 -6.84 0.11 3.22
C TRP A 56 -6.49 1.57 2.88
N GLY A 57 -7.49 2.34 2.43
CA GLY A 57 -7.31 3.76 2.15
C GLY A 57 -7.40 4.14 0.67
N ASP A 58 -7.80 3.23 -0.22
CA ASP A 58 -8.10 3.59 -1.61
C ASP A 58 -9.20 4.68 -1.69
N ALA A 59 -10.13 4.68 -0.74
CA ALA A 59 -11.14 5.72 -0.60
C ALA A 59 -10.56 7.11 -0.28
N LEU A 60 -9.33 7.20 0.26
CA LEU A 60 -8.66 8.48 0.51
C LEU A 60 -8.03 9.07 -0.75
N VAL A 61 -7.79 8.27 -1.81
CA VAL A 61 -7.13 8.72 -3.04
C VAL A 61 -7.86 9.91 -3.64
N GLY A 62 -9.18 9.79 -3.82
CA GLY A 62 -10.01 10.85 -4.39
C GLY A 62 -9.97 12.16 -3.59
N PRO A 63 -10.34 12.15 -2.29
CA PRO A 63 -10.28 13.33 -1.44
C PRO A 63 -8.89 14.00 -1.38
N LEU A 64 -7.81 13.21 -1.35
CA LEU A 64 -6.45 13.76 -1.36
C LEU A 64 -6.08 14.38 -2.71
N GLN A 65 -6.54 13.81 -3.83
CA GLN A 65 -6.37 14.42 -5.15
C GLN A 65 -7.12 15.74 -5.24
N ASP A 66 -8.37 15.78 -4.78
CA ASP A 66 -9.20 16.99 -4.80
C ASP A 66 -8.54 18.09 -3.96
N PHE A 67 -8.10 17.76 -2.74
CA PHE A 67 -7.33 18.68 -1.89
C PHE A 67 -6.07 19.17 -2.60
N THR A 68 -5.29 18.26 -3.17
CA THR A 68 -4.02 18.58 -3.84
C THR A 68 -4.24 19.51 -5.04
N ALA A 69 -5.27 19.25 -5.85
CA ALA A 69 -5.62 20.06 -7.02
C ALA A 69 -6.05 21.47 -6.61
N HIS A 70 -6.97 21.58 -5.64
CA HIS A 70 -7.41 22.86 -5.11
C HIS A 70 -6.26 23.64 -4.47
N PHE A 71 -5.43 22.98 -3.66
CA PHE A 71 -4.28 23.61 -3.03
C PHE A 71 -3.30 24.16 -4.07
N ALA A 72 -2.96 23.36 -5.09
CA ALA A 72 -2.03 23.76 -6.13
C ALA A 72 -2.56 24.95 -6.95
N VAL A 73 -3.84 24.93 -7.32
CA VAL A 73 -4.48 26.04 -8.05
C VAL A 73 -4.46 27.32 -7.23
N ARG A 74 -4.85 27.26 -5.94
CA ARG A 74 -4.78 28.43 -5.05
C ARG A 74 -3.36 28.97 -4.93
N ALA A 75 -2.36 28.09 -4.82
CA ALA A 75 -0.97 28.52 -4.77
C ALA A 75 -0.51 29.20 -6.07
N LEU A 76 -0.92 28.68 -7.23
CA LEU A 76 -0.65 29.27 -8.56
C LEU A 76 -1.34 30.63 -8.75
N GLU A 77 -2.59 30.75 -8.32
CA GLU A 77 -3.34 32.02 -8.31
C GLU A 77 -2.61 33.09 -7.47
N LEU A 78 -2.11 32.70 -6.29
CA LEU A 78 -1.35 33.58 -5.41
C LEU A 78 -0.02 34.04 -6.02
N THR A 79 0.60 33.23 -6.88
CA THR A 79 1.80 33.63 -7.64
C THR A 79 1.50 34.34 -8.96
N GLY A 80 0.23 34.58 -9.30
CA GLY A 80 -0.17 35.26 -10.52
C GLY A 80 -0.08 34.41 -11.78
N THR A 81 0.01 33.09 -11.65
CA THR A 81 0.01 32.17 -12.80
C THR A 81 -1.43 31.95 -13.26
N PRO A 82 -1.78 32.24 -14.52
CA PRO A 82 -3.14 32.00 -15.01
C PRO A 82 -3.42 30.49 -15.02
N VAL A 83 -4.45 30.08 -14.29
CA VAL A 83 -4.78 28.66 -14.10
C VAL A 83 -6.28 28.46 -14.03
N LEU A 84 -6.75 27.33 -14.56
CA LEU A 84 -8.13 26.89 -14.46
C LEU A 84 -8.17 25.46 -13.92
N LEU A 85 -9.07 25.20 -12.97
CA LEU A 85 -9.32 23.85 -12.45
C LEU A 85 -10.58 23.28 -13.06
N ASN A 86 -10.47 22.13 -13.73
CA ASN A 86 -11.60 21.35 -14.23
C ASN A 86 -11.58 19.94 -13.60
N GLY A 87 -12.38 19.75 -12.54
CA GLY A 87 -12.31 18.52 -11.73
C GLY A 87 -10.93 18.38 -11.06
N ARG A 88 -10.10 17.48 -11.58
CA ARG A 88 -8.71 17.25 -11.13
C ARG A 88 -7.65 17.69 -12.16
N GLU A 89 -8.08 18.28 -13.27
CA GLU A 89 -7.22 18.80 -14.33
C GLU A 89 -6.88 20.26 -14.05
N ILE A 90 -5.59 20.56 -13.92
CA ILE A 90 -5.04 21.90 -13.75
C ILE A 90 -4.60 22.37 -15.13
N ILE A 91 -5.33 23.32 -15.70
CA ILE A 91 -5.12 23.83 -17.06
C ILE A 91 -4.34 25.13 -16.95
N THR A 92 -3.16 25.17 -17.57
CA THR A 92 -2.30 26.34 -17.70
C THR A 92 -2.11 26.69 -19.18
N PRO A 93 -1.54 27.86 -19.53
CA PRO A 93 -1.32 28.24 -20.93
C PRO A 93 -0.40 27.29 -21.70
N LEU A 94 0.56 26.65 -21.01
CA LEU A 94 1.50 25.74 -21.67
C LEU A 94 1.03 24.29 -21.71
N ALA A 95 0.23 23.84 -20.74
CA ALA A 95 -0.10 22.42 -20.59
C ALA A 95 -1.37 22.15 -19.78
N VAL A 96 -1.86 20.91 -19.89
CA VAL A 96 -2.89 20.37 -19.00
C VAL A 96 -2.24 19.36 -18.07
N TRP A 97 -2.34 19.60 -16.77
CA TRP A 97 -1.76 18.76 -15.73
C TRP A 97 -2.85 17.96 -15.03
N MET A 98 -2.79 16.64 -15.10
CA MET A 98 -3.74 15.76 -14.44
C MET A 98 -3.19 15.30 -13.08
N VAL A 99 -3.94 15.52 -11.99
CA VAL A 99 -3.63 14.91 -10.70
C VAL A 99 -4.07 13.45 -10.70
N ALA A 100 -3.25 12.58 -11.31
CA ALA A 100 -3.49 11.14 -11.39
C ALA A 100 -3.36 10.43 -10.03
N ASP A 101 -3.74 9.15 -9.95
CA ASP A 101 -3.71 8.36 -8.69
C ASP A 101 -2.32 8.31 -8.05
N ALA A 102 -1.28 8.32 -8.87
CA ALA A 102 0.12 8.40 -8.43
C ALA A 102 0.46 9.72 -7.70
N CYS A 103 -0.26 10.80 -7.97
CA CYS A 103 -0.06 12.13 -7.40
C CYS A 103 -0.96 12.44 -6.21
N SER A 104 -1.79 11.48 -5.77
CA SER A 104 -2.63 11.63 -4.58
C SER A 104 -1.83 11.84 -3.29
N GLY A 105 -0.57 11.38 -3.25
CA GLY A 105 0.25 11.44 -2.04
C GLY A 105 -0.16 10.45 -0.95
N VAL A 106 -1.14 9.57 -1.21
CA VAL A 106 -1.70 8.64 -0.21
C VAL A 106 -0.64 7.72 0.39
N LYS A 107 0.33 7.25 -0.41
CA LYS A 107 1.43 6.38 0.06
C LYS A 107 2.31 7.10 1.08
N PHE A 108 2.64 8.36 0.81
CA PHE A 108 3.45 9.18 1.72
C PHE A 108 2.68 9.54 2.99
N PHE A 109 1.38 9.81 2.87
CA PHE A 109 0.49 10.01 4.00
C PHE A 109 0.52 8.81 4.96
N PHE A 110 0.31 7.59 4.45
CA PHE A 110 0.36 6.38 5.29
C PHE A 110 1.75 6.14 5.88
N ALA A 111 2.82 6.31 5.09
CA ALA A 111 4.18 6.13 5.58
C ALA A 111 4.53 7.10 6.72
N CYS A 112 4.21 8.38 6.56
CA CYS A 112 4.47 9.40 7.59
C CYS A 112 3.60 9.20 8.82
N THR A 113 2.32 8.85 8.64
CA THR A 113 1.39 8.60 9.75
C THR A 113 1.79 7.36 10.54
N ALA A 114 2.17 6.27 9.86
CA ALA A 114 2.66 5.05 10.49
C ALA A 114 3.92 5.34 11.32
N LEU A 115 4.92 5.96 10.71
CA LEU A 115 6.15 6.31 11.42
C LEU A 115 5.87 7.30 12.56
N GLY A 116 4.95 8.25 12.35
CA GLY A 116 4.51 9.22 13.34
C GLY A 116 3.87 8.57 14.57
N CYS A 117 3.00 7.58 14.36
CA CYS A 117 2.42 6.78 15.44
C CYS A 117 3.48 6.02 16.25
N LEU A 118 4.42 5.37 15.57
CA LEU A 118 5.51 4.65 16.22
C LEU A 118 6.41 5.61 17.01
N TYR A 119 6.81 6.70 16.38
CA TYR A 119 7.65 7.72 17.00
C TYR A 119 6.97 8.35 18.22
N ALA A 120 5.69 8.70 18.11
CA ALA A 120 4.92 9.29 19.19
C ALA A 120 4.83 8.35 20.41
N TYR A 121 4.62 7.06 20.17
CA TYR A 121 4.55 6.06 21.22
C TYR A 121 5.89 5.92 21.97
N LEU A 122 7.00 5.97 21.24
CA LEU A 122 8.34 5.80 21.81
C LEU A 122 8.89 7.07 22.49
N MET A 123 8.59 8.25 21.96
CA MET A 123 9.26 9.50 22.33
C MET A 123 8.44 10.42 23.25
N TYR A 124 7.13 10.20 23.36
CA TYR A 124 6.26 11.00 24.24
C TYR A 124 5.59 10.14 25.30
N HIS A 125 5.48 10.67 26.51
CA HIS A 125 4.77 10.05 27.62
C HIS A 125 3.35 10.63 27.76
N ARG A 126 3.21 11.95 27.51
CA ARG A 126 1.91 12.62 27.60
C ARG A 126 1.04 12.29 26.39
N TRP A 127 -0.19 11.81 26.64
CA TRP A 127 -1.12 11.39 25.57
C TRP A 127 -1.44 12.52 24.58
N TRP A 128 -1.57 13.77 25.04
CA TRP A 128 -1.86 14.90 24.14
C TRP A 128 -0.71 15.18 23.17
N LYS A 129 0.55 15.01 23.60
CA LYS A 129 1.73 15.15 22.72
C LYS A 129 1.73 14.07 21.65
N ARG A 130 1.35 12.85 22.02
CA ARG A 130 1.20 11.73 21.07
C ARG A 130 0.16 12.05 20.00
N VAL A 131 -1.04 12.46 20.42
CA VAL A 131 -2.13 12.80 19.51
C VAL A 131 -1.75 13.98 18.60
N ALA A 132 -1.14 15.03 19.17
CA ALA A 132 -0.70 16.19 18.39
C ALA A 132 0.35 15.81 17.34
N PHE A 133 1.35 14.99 17.72
CA PHE A 133 2.38 14.56 16.78
C PHE A 133 1.83 13.64 15.69
N VAL A 134 0.92 12.71 16.04
CA VAL A 134 0.24 11.87 15.05
C VAL A 134 -0.58 12.71 14.08
N ALA A 135 -1.37 13.67 14.58
CA ALA A 135 -2.12 14.60 13.74
C ALA A 135 -1.20 15.40 12.80
N LEU A 136 -0.05 15.86 13.31
CA LEU A 136 0.95 16.55 12.49
C LEU A 136 1.55 15.63 11.42
N SER A 137 1.88 14.39 11.78
CA SER A 137 2.42 13.39 10.86
C SER A 137 1.45 12.97 9.75
N ALA A 138 0.15 13.15 9.97
CA ALA A 138 -0.90 12.97 8.98
C ALA A 138 -1.12 14.23 8.13
N ALA A 139 -1.12 15.43 8.72
CA ALA A 139 -1.42 16.68 8.00
C ALA A 139 -0.25 17.19 7.14
N VAL A 140 0.98 17.15 7.67
CA VAL A 140 2.18 17.64 6.98
C VAL A 140 2.40 17.01 5.59
N PRO A 141 2.35 15.67 5.41
CA PRO A 141 2.55 15.07 4.08
C PRO A 141 1.47 15.46 3.07
N VAL A 142 0.24 15.74 3.51
CA VAL A 142 -0.86 16.18 2.64
C VAL A 142 -0.57 17.58 2.09
N ILE A 143 -0.19 18.51 2.96
CA ILE A 143 0.21 19.87 2.58
C ILE A 143 1.46 19.84 1.70
N ALA A 144 2.44 19.03 2.08
CA ALA A 144 3.67 18.83 1.33
C ALA A 144 3.38 18.32 -0.09
N ASN A 145 2.46 17.36 -0.26
CA ASN A 145 2.05 16.88 -1.57
C ASN A 145 1.43 18.00 -2.43
N GLY A 146 0.58 18.84 -1.84
CA GLY A 146 0.04 20.04 -2.48
C GLY A 146 1.14 20.98 -2.98
N LEU A 147 2.10 21.31 -2.13
CA LEU A 147 3.26 22.13 -2.49
C LEU A 147 4.09 21.50 -3.61
N ARG A 148 4.28 20.18 -3.57
CA ARG A 148 5.03 19.43 -4.58
C ARG A 148 4.37 19.50 -5.96
N VAL A 149 3.04 19.37 -6.04
CA VAL A 149 2.31 19.54 -7.31
C VAL A 149 2.39 21.00 -7.79
N TYR A 150 2.18 21.96 -6.89
CA TYR A 150 2.35 23.38 -7.19
C TYR A 150 3.73 23.70 -7.78
N PHE A 151 4.81 23.29 -7.13
CA PHE A 151 6.17 23.52 -7.63
C PHE A 151 6.42 22.85 -8.97
N THR A 152 5.87 21.65 -9.19
CA THR A 152 6.01 20.95 -10.48
C THR A 152 5.36 21.76 -11.61
N VAL A 153 4.14 22.26 -11.40
CA VAL A 153 3.44 23.09 -12.40
C VAL A 153 4.18 24.41 -12.61
N LEU A 154 4.58 25.09 -11.52
CA LEU A 154 5.28 26.37 -11.61
C LEU A 154 6.62 26.25 -12.35
N ILE A 155 7.41 25.19 -12.10
CA ILE A 155 8.65 24.92 -12.81
C ILE A 155 8.36 24.64 -14.29
N GLY A 156 7.29 23.91 -14.60
CA GLY A 156 6.85 23.67 -15.97
C GLY A 156 6.51 24.97 -16.72
N GLU A 157 5.82 25.89 -16.05
CA GLU A 157 5.44 27.19 -16.60
C GLU A 157 6.62 28.15 -16.79
N THR A 158 7.57 28.15 -15.86
CA THR A 158 8.66 29.14 -15.86
C THR A 158 9.89 28.66 -16.61
N TRP A 159 10.28 27.40 -16.46
CA TRP A 159 11.55 26.85 -16.98
C TRP A 159 11.32 25.88 -18.15
N GLY A 160 10.05 25.58 -18.45
CA GLY A 160 9.63 24.72 -19.55
C GLY A 160 9.33 23.28 -19.12
N LEU A 161 8.40 22.64 -19.84
CA LEU A 161 7.86 21.32 -19.53
C LEU A 161 8.93 20.23 -19.34
N LYS A 162 10.07 20.32 -20.05
CA LYS A 162 11.15 19.32 -19.98
C LYS A 162 11.69 19.11 -18.56
N TYR A 163 11.70 20.14 -17.71
CA TYR A 163 12.16 20.06 -16.32
C TYR A 163 11.09 19.55 -15.36
N ALA A 164 9.82 19.60 -15.77
CA ALA A 164 8.67 19.14 -14.99
C ALA A 164 8.26 17.69 -15.34
N THR A 165 8.51 17.24 -16.57
CA THR A 165 8.13 15.90 -17.06
C THR A 165 9.38 15.09 -17.45
N GLY A 166 9.99 14.42 -16.47
CA GLY A 166 11.19 13.58 -16.68
C GLY A 166 11.57 12.77 -15.43
N THR A 167 12.66 11.99 -15.52
CA THR A 167 13.22 11.20 -14.39
C THR A 167 13.50 12.06 -13.16
N ASP A 168 13.89 13.31 -13.39
CA ASP A 168 14.19 14.28 -12.35
C ASP A 168 12.98 14.51 -11.43
N HIS A 169 11.75 14.52 -11.95
CA HIS A 169 10.53 14.72 -11.16
C HIS A 169 10.27 13.59 -10.14
N MET A 170 10.66 12.35 -10.44
CA MET A 170 10.51 11.21 -9.52
C MET A 170 11.54 11.27 -8.39
N ILE A 171 12.79 11.64 -8.73
CA ILE A 171 13.89 11.82 -7.76
C ILE A 171 13.59 13.00 -6.83
N PHE A 172 13.14 14.13 -7.39
CA PHE A 172 12.73 15.30 -6.60
C PHE A 172 11.57 14.97 -5.67
N GLY A 173 10.59 14.18 -6.12
CA GLY A 173 9.50 13.71 -5.27
C GLY A 173 10.00 12.94 -4.05
N TRP A 174 10.85 11.93 -4.24
CA TRP A 174 11.39 11.14 -3.13
C TRP A 174 12.23 11.98 -2.16
N GLN A 175 13.12 12.83 -2.70
CA GLN A 175 13.97 13.72 -1.89
C GLN A 175 13.13 14.72 -1.08
N PHE A 176 12.09 15.27 -1.69
CA PHE A 176 11.18 16.21 -1.04
C PHE A 176 10.45 15.55 0.13
N PHE A 177 9.83 14.38 -0.09
CA PHE A 177 9.13 13.67 0.98
C PHE A 177 10.09 13.16 2.07
N GLY A 178 11.28 12.68 1.70
CA GLY A 178 12.32 12.29 2.66
C GLY A 178 12.74 13.46 3.55
N THR A 179 12.93 14.65 2.97
CA THR A 179 13.28 15.86 3.70
C THR A 179 12.16 16.29 4.65
N VAL A 180 10.91 16.29 4.19
CA VAL A 180 9.73 16.58 5.02
C VAL A 180 9.63 15.61 6.20
N LEU A 181 9.87 14.32 5.96
CA LEU A 181 9.87 13.30 7.00
C LEU A 181 10.98 13.55 8.03
N VAL A 182 12.21 13.83 7.59
CA VAL A 182 13.34 14.14 8.49
C VAL A 182 13.04 15.38 9.33
N LEU A 183 12.52 16.46 8.73
CA LEU A 183 12.14 17.68 9.45
C LEU A 183 11.05 17.40 10.49
N LEU A 184 10.05 16.58 10.15
CA LEU A 184 9.01 16.17 11.08
C LEU A 184 9.59 15.41 12.28
N LEU A 185 10.51 14.46 12.04
CA LEU A 185 11.16 13.69 13.10
C LEU A 185 12.09 14.54 13.96
N LEU A 186 12.82 15.49 13.35
CA LEU A 186 13.68 16.44 14.07
C LEU A 186 12.86 17.38 14.97
N ALA A 187 11.76 17.91 14.45
CA ALA A 187 10.81 18.69 15.25
C ALA A 187 10.29 17.83 16.40
N GLY A 188 9.89 16.58 16.13
CA GLY A 188 9.44 15.66 17.17
C GLY A 188 10.48 15.42 18.26
N TRP A 189 11.73 15.27 17.86
CA TRP A 189 12.87 15.01 18.75
C TRP A 189 13.14 16.15 19.71
N PHE A 190 13.01 17.39 19.24
CA PHE A 190 13.17 18.59 20.06
C PHE A 190 12.13 18.67 21.18
N PHE A 191 10.90 18.21 20.94
CA PHE A 191 9.81 18.24 21.92
C PHE A 191 9.69 17.00 22.80
N ARG A 192 10.61 16.03 22.66
CA ARG A 192 10.50 14.73 23.35
C ARG A 192 10.49 14.91 24.87
N ASP A 193 9.79 13.99 25.54
CA ASP A 193 9.83 13.95 26.99
C ASP A 193 11.16 13.32 27.44
N SER A 194 11.79 13.87 28.48
CA SER A 194 12.99 13.27 29.08
C SER A 194 12.67 11.84 29.53
N LEU A 195 13.52 10.88 29.14
CA LEU A 195 13.39 9.49 29.56
C LEU A 195 13.58 9.43 31.08
N LEU A 196 12.49 9.45 31.84
CA LEU A 196 12.50 8.95 33.20
C LEU A 196 12.65 7.44 33.08
N VAL A 197 13.88 6.95 33.18
CA VAL A 197 14.18 5.52 33.27
C VAL A 197 13.47 5.00 34.52
N GLN A 198 12.30 4.39 34.33
CA GLN A 198 11.74 3.51 35.35
C GLN A 198 12.44 2.16 35.19
N GLU A 199 13.44 1.92 36.04
CA GLU A 199 13.96 0.57 36.22
C GLU A 199 12.84 -0.33 36.74
N HIS A 200 12.28 -1.16 35.87
CA HIS A 200 11.47 -2.29 36.28
C HIS A 200 12.40 -3.51 36.39
N SER A 201 12.60 -4.00 37.61
CA SER A 201 13.26 -5.29 37.83
C SER A 201 12.44 -6.41 37.16
N PRO A 202 13.07 -7.30 36.37
CA PRO A 202 12.35 -8.40 35.75
C PRO A 202 11.95 -9.42 36.82
N ALA A 203 10.64 -9.67 36.95
CA ALA A 203 10.15 -10.84 37.66
C ALA A 203 10.31 -12.06 36.75
N HIS A 204 11.20 -12.98 37.12
CA HIS A 204 11.33 -14.30 36.48
C HIS A 204 10.28 -15.25 37.04
N ASP A 205 9.34 -15.69 36.21
CA ASP A 205 8.46 -16.84 36.49
C ASP A 205 8.74 -17.96 35.49
N ASP A 206 9.52 -18.95 35.92
CA ASP A 206 10.05 -20.07 35.12
C ASP A 206 9.15 -21.32 35.08
N THR A 207 7.83 -21.18 35.21
CA THR A 207 6.93 -22.36 35.38
C THR A 207 5.92 -22.61 34.25
N PHE A 208 5.99 -21.89 33.12
CA PHE A 208 5.02 -22.02 32.02
C PHE A 208 5.53 -22.73 30.74
N ALA A 209 6.71 -23.35 30.76
CA ALA A 209 7.36 -23.83 29.53
C ALA A 209 6.79 -25.14 28.93
N SER A 210 6.21 -26.05 29.73
CA SER A 210 5.92 -27.42 29.28
C SER A 210 4.56 -27.60 28.58
N ALA A 211 3.50 -26.92 29.04
CA ALA A 211 2.18 -27.00 28.38
C ALA A 211 2.06 -26.08 27.15
N ARG A 212 2.87 -25.00 27.08
CA ARG A 212 2.85 -24.02 25.98
C ARG A 212 3.48 -24.53 24.68
N SER A 213 4.45 -25.43 24.74
CA SER A 213 5.15 -25.96 23.55
C SER A 213 4.24 -26.82 22.64
N VAL A 214 3.32 -27.59 23.23
CA VAL A 214 2.35 -28.41 22.49
C VAL A 214 1.30 -27.54 21.77
N VAL A 215 0.85 -26.47 22.42
CA VAL A 215 -0.08 -25.50 21.83
C VAL A 215 0.57 -24.74 20.68
N TRP A 216 1.86 -24.38 20.81
CA TRP A 216 2.63 -23.76 19.73
C TRP A 216 2.78 -24.67 18.51
N LEU A 217 3.07 -25.95 18.71
CA LEU A 217 3.15 -26.92 17.61
C LEU A 217 1.78 -27.10 16.93
N ALA A 218 0.69 -27.14 17.69
CA ALA A 218 -0.66 -27.21 17.15
C ALA A 218 -1.07 -25.93 16.40
N ALA A 219 -0.72 -24.75 16.91
CA ALA A 219 -1.03 -23.47 16.28
C ALA A 219 -0.22 -23.26 14.98
N ILE A 220 1.08 -23.62 15.00
CA ILE A 220 1.93 -23.62 13.80
C ILE A 220 1.40 -24.64 12.78
N ALA A 221 1.03 -25.84 13.22
CA ALA A 221 0.43 -26.84 12.35
C ALA A 221 -0.88 -26.33 11.73
N LEU A 222 -1.73 -25.62 12.47
CA LEU A 222 -2.98 -25.07 11.96
C LEU A 222 -2.75 -23.90 10.97
N LEU A 223 -1.78 -23.02 11.27
CA LEU A 223 -1.36 -21.90 10.43
C LEU A 223 -0.73 -22.35 9.11
N ILE A 224 -0.06 -23.50 9.09
CA ILE A 224 0.54 -24.10 7.88
C ILE A 224 -0.48 -24.98 7.15
N ALA A 225 -1.32 -25.73 7.88
CA ALA A 225 -2.30 -26.64 7.28
C ALA A 225 -3.32 -25.88 6.43
N GLY A 226 -3.77 -24.70 6.85
CA GLY A 226 -4.74 -23.89 6.08
C GLY A 226 -4.25 -23.54 4.66
N PRO A 227 -3.09 -22.86 4.52
CA PRO A 227 -2.49 -22.55 3.23
C PRO A 227 -2.12 -23.80 2.42
N VAL A 228 -1.65 -24.87 3.06
CA VAL A 228 -1.28 -26.13 2.36
C VAL A 228 -2.52 -26.87 1.86
N LEU A 229 -3.60 -26.92 2.64
CA LEU A 229 -4.89 -27.45 2.19
C LEU A 229 -5.49 -26.56 1.10
N ALA A 230 -5.39 -25.23 1.21
CA ALA A 230 -5.83 -24.33 0.15
C ALA A 230 -5.00 -24.48 -1.15
N ALA A 231 -3.68 -24.69 -1.03
CA ALA A 231 -2.80 -24.95 -2.17
C ALA A 231 -2.99 -26.35 -2.77
N GLY A 232 -3.41 -27.33 -1.97
CA GLY A 232 -3.72 -28.69 -2.43
C GLY A 232 -5.15 -28.85 -2.98
N LEU A 233 -6.10 -28.05 -2.48
CA LEU A 233 -7.49 -27.96 -2.97
C LEU A 233 -7.61 -27.05 -4.18
N ALA A 234 -6.67 -26.13 -4.37
CA ALA A 234 -6.33 -25.61 -5.68
C ALA A 234 -5.71 -26.76 -6.49
N ALA A 235 -6.55 -27.72 -6.88
CA ALA A 235 -6.22 -28.55 -8.02
C ALA A 235 -5.76 -27.57 -9.10
N PRO A 236 -4.57 -27.75 -9.71
CA PRO A 236 -4.29 -27.05 -10.94
C PRO A 236 -5.51 -27.31 -11.80
N ALA A 237 -6.28 -26.26 -12.09
CA ALA A 237 -7.52 -26.36 -12.86
C ALA A 237 -7.18 -27.34 -13.97
N ALA A 238 -7.85 -28.51 -13.95
CA ALA A 238 -7.44 -29.65 -14.76
C ALA A 238 -7.09 -29.05 -16.11
N SER A 239 -5.84 -29.20 -16.55
CA SER A 239 -5.42 -28.63 -17.83
C SER A 239 -6.31 -29.32 -18.84
N GLU A 240 -7.48 -28.74 -19.11
CA GLU A 240 -8.30 -29.05 -20.24
C GLU A 240 -7.31 -28.82 -21.35
N THR A 241 -6.81 -29.93 -21.91
CA THR A 241 -5.97 -29.91 -23.07
C THR A 241 -6.87 -29.36 -24.16
N MET A 242 -6.95 -28.03 -24.22
CA MET A 242 -7.74 -27.32 -25.17
C MET A 242 -7.08 -27.61 -26.50
N HIS A 243 -7.63 -28.58 -27.22
CA HIS A 243 -7.19 -28.96 -28.55
C HIS A 243 -7.60 -27.84 -29.50
N LEU A 244 -6.77 -26.79 -29.54
CA LEU A 244 -6.92 -25.68 -30.45
C LEU A 244 -6.59 -26.19 -31.86
N THR A 245 -7.61 -26.27 -32.70
CA THR A 245 -7.47 -26.66 -34.11
C THR A 245 -7.48 -25.39 -34.96
N ALA A 246 -6.55 -25.28 -35.90
CA ALA A 246 -6.49 -24.13 -36.79
C ALA A 246 -7.67 -24.18 -37.80
N PRO A 247 -8.41 -23.08 -38.02
CA PRO A 247 -9.60 -23.07 -38.87
C PRO A 247 -9.25 -23.18 -40.36
N THR A 248 -10.03 -23.90 -41.15
CA THR A 248 -9.91 -23.88 -42.61
C THR A 248 -10.47 -22.57 -43.18
N ILE A 249 -9.69 -21.89 -44.02
CA ILE A 249 -10.07 -20.60 -44.64
C ILE A 249 -10.40 -20.86 -46.11
N ALA A 250 -11.62 -20.50 -46.54
CA ALA A 250 -12.05 -20.68 -47.92
C ALA A 250 -11.20 -19.84 -48.89
N GLY A 251 -10.76 -20.44 -50.00
CA GLY A 251 -9.90 -19.78 -51.00
C GLY A 251 -8.41 -19.70 -50.62
N TRP A 252 -8.00 -20.33 -49.51
CA TRP A 252 -6.61 -20.40 -49.08
C TRP A 252 -6.20 -21.86 -48.84
N SER A 253 -4.97 -22.20 -49.21
CA SER A 253 -4.35 -23.50 -48.91
C SER A 253 -3.68 -23.47 -47.53
N GLY A 254 -4.10 -24.38 -46.64
CA GLY A 254 -3.64 -24.50 -45.24
C GLY A 254 -4.61 -25.33 -44.39
N PRO A 255 -4.35 -25.54 -43.08
CA PRO A 255 -3.26 -24.97 -42.27
C PRO A 255 -1.91 -25.65 -42.52
N MET A 256 -0.87 -24.86 -42.81
CA MET A 256 0.53 -25.31 -42.83
C MET A 256 1.23 -24.94 -41.52
N ALA A 257 2.33 -25.61 -41.19
CA ALA A 257 3.15 -25.25 -40.04
C ALA A 257 3.71 -23.82 -40.22
N ALA A 258 3.57 -22.98 -39.19
CA ALA A 258 4.05 -21.60 -39.27
C ALA A 258 5.60 -21.56 -39.27
N GLU A 259 6.19 -21.09 -40.36
CA GLU A 259 7.64 -20.93 -40.48
C GLU A 259 8.08 -19.56 -39.92
N GLY A 260 9.06 -19.58 -38.99
CA GLY A 260 9.65 -18.38 -38.40
C GLY A 260 9.88 -18.48 -36.88
N GLY A 261 11.11 -18.22 -36.44
CA GLY A 261 11.55 -18.37 -35.05
C GLY A 261 11.01 -17.33 -34.04
N TRP A 262 10.36 -16.26 -34.52
CA TRP A 262 9.72 -15.30 -33.63
C TRP A 262 8.46 -15.91 -32.98
N ARG A 263 8.38 -15.85 -31.65
CA ARG A 263 7.26 -16.37 -30.86
C ARG A 263 6.79 -15.28 -29.87
N PRO A 264 5.55 -14.79 -29.97
CA PRO A 264 5.00 -13.89 -28.96
C PRO A 264 4.76 -14.67 -27.67
N THR A 265 5.13 -14.08 -26.54
CA THR A 265 4.88 -14.67 -25.21
C THR A 265 3.61 -14.08 -24.62
N PHE A 266 2.61 -14.92 -24.37
CA PHE A 266 1.36 -14.53 -23.71
C PHE A 266 1.33 -15.13 -22.31
N LYS A 267 1.43 -14.28 -21.28
CA LYS A 267 1.31 -14.73 -19.88
C LYS A 267 -0.15 -15.06 -19.58
N GLY A 268 -0.43 -16.30 -19.15
CA GLY A 268 -1.77 -16.75 -18.76
C GLY A 268 -2.63 -17.37 -19.87
N ALA A 269 -2.09 -17.59 -21.07
CA ALA A 269 -2.83 -18.27 -22.13
C ALA A 269 -3.02 -19.77 -21.85
N ALA A 270 -4.25 -20.28 -21.96
CA ALA A 270 -4.58 -21.69 -21.75
C ALA A 270 -4.07 -22.62 -22.88
N GLY A 271 -3.80 -22.08 -24.07
CA GLY A 271 -3.22 -22.79 -25.21
C GLY A 271 -2.88 -21.85 -26.37
N GLN A 272 -2.07 -22.30 -27.33
CA GLN A 272 -1.73 -21.55 -28.54
C GLN A 272 -1.65 -22.49 -29.75
N VAL A 273 -2.29 -22.11 -30.87
CA VAL A 273 -2.14 -22.76 -32.17
C VAL A 273 -1.63 -21.74 -33.18
N ARG A 274 -0.62 -22.12 -33.99
CA ARG A 274 -0.04 -21.26 -35.02
C ARG A 274 -0.03 -22.01 -36.34
N ALA A 275 -0.73 -21.46 -37.33
CA ALA A 275 -0.79 -21.99 -38.68
C ALA A 275 -0.52 -20.89 -39.69
N SER A 276 0.07 -21.25 -40.82
CA SER A 276 0.23 -20.39 -42.00
C SER A 276 -0.75 -20.82 -43.09
N TYR A 277 -1.19 -19.85 -43.88
CA TYR A 277 -2.08 -20.06 -45.04
C TYR A 277 -1.46 -19.39 -46.26
N ARG A 278 -1.61 -20.00 -47.43
CA ARG A 278 -1.18 -19.43 -48.72
C ARG A 278 -2.38 -19.29 -49.65
N SER A 279 -2.56 -18.12 -50.24
CA SER A 279 -3.60 -17.84 -51.24
C SER A 279 -3.23 -18.45 -52.58
#